data_AF-A0A1Y1UJM4-F1
#
_entry.id   AF-A0A1Y1UJM4-F1
#
_cell.length_a   1.000
_cell.length_b   1.000
_cell.length_c   1.000
_cell.angle_alpha   90.00
_cell.angle_beta   90.00
_cell.angle_gamma   90.00
#
_symmetry.space_group_name_H-M   'P 1'
#
loop_
_entity.id
_entity.type
_entity.pdbx_description
1 polymer ?
#
loop_
_entity_poly.entity_id
_entity_poly.type
_entity_poly.pdbx_seq_one_letter_code
_entity_poly.pdbx_strand_id
1 'polypeptide(L)'
;MAGPSTGRLMPLLLLAFFLPSIVHSAAVHNVHHRMLPSRSHHRRAPSPSYTPPNITFSPVNGSSSIQDSSYHRLTGLLPTVLENAVESSFHSWEIGTLVEAILETYYPSTRAFGYDPNYLNGKVPTEALQVVVAALGSYPWSGSPESTALNTSSADLSDYLSPSSAPVTLAPQALVNGDGSLGDPCSLGAGVWTLAEFLTQQAASQSLSTGNEGADDYAWAVGNQLQYLRQQPTSSNGTMSQRENGFQLWADMGYMIPPFLASLGLATSSDDLLALGINQWLLESSALLDTTKDIFRHINDFDARLWATGNAWMLYGACRVLASIGVAGETSNLAAQVGSTVRQLSAIFPAIFAQLDSDNLVPNYMYESEPSLSIGDAAGTALIVAAYYRFAALAPRYATQTLTAQANKAFDGVIAQLGDDGWLTHVVDPMGTNGWVVNLNSGQRSPEGQSFLAHMWVARTALGV
;
A
#
# COMPACT_ATOMS: atom_id res chain seq x y z
N MET A 1 15.21 -53.66 73.80
CA MET A 1 16.33 -54.26 73.06
C MET A 1 16.79 -53.26 72.01
N ALA A 2 18.12 -53.08 71.89
CA ALA A 2 18.85 -52.26 70.92
C ALA A 2 18.61 -50.73 70.90
N GLY A 3 19.61 -49.94 71.32
CA GLY A 3 19.82 -48.55 70.85
C GLY A 3 20.76 -48.53 69.63
N PRO A 4 21.54 -47.46 69.36
CA PRO A 4 21.30 -46.02 69.56
C PRO A 4 21.71 -45.19 68.31
N SER A 5 21.80 -43.85 68.48
CA SER A 5 22.72 -42.88 67.83
C SER A 5 21.99 -41.71 67.13
N THR A 6 21.88 -40.53 67.77
CA THR A 6 22.80 -39.37 67.88
C THR A 6 22.62 -38.33 66.77
N GLY A 7 22.55 -37.05 67.15
CA GLY A 7 22.93 -35.94 66.27
C GLY A 7 21.94 -34.78 66.21
N ARG A 8 22.07 -33.81 67.13
CA ARG A 8 21.38 -32.51 67.14
C ARG A 8 21.86 -31.60 66.00
N LEU A 9 20.97 -30.75 65.47
CA LEU A 9 21.21 -29.33 65.17
C LEU A 9 19.86 -28.58 65.21
N MET A 10 19.87 -27.41 65.86
CA MET A 10 18.71 -26.61 66.29
C MET A 10 17.97 -25.88 65.14
N PRO A 11 16.65 -25.62 65.29
CA PRO A 11 15.87 -24.82 64.36
C PRO A 11 15.72 -23.34 64.79
N LEU A 12 15.50 -22.48 63.79
CA LEU A 12 14.97 -21.11 63.91
C LEU A 12 13.62 -21.11 64.65
N LEU A 13 13.39 -20.10 65.49
CA LEU A 13 12.08 -19.76 66.05
C LEU A 13 11.64 -18.36 65.58
N LEU A 14 10.35 -18.29 65.23
CA LEU A 14 9.58 -17.18 64.70
C LEU A 14 9.15 -16.11 65.76
N LEU A 15 8.63 -14.99 65.22
CA LEU A 15 7.33 -14.32 65.55
C LEU A 15 7.28 -13.11 66.50
N ALA A 16 6.76 -11.99 65.97
CA ALA A 16 5.58 -11.24 66.47
C ALA A 16 5.27 -10.05 65.51
N PHE A 17 4.24 -10.10 64.66
CA PHE A 17 2.85 -9.59 64.83
C PHE A 17 2.69 -8.10 65.15
N PHE A 18 2.05 -7.36 64.23
CA PHE A 18 0.93 -6.43 64.47
C PHE A 18 0.19 -6.13 63.16
N LEU A 19 -1.13 -6.42 63.14
CA LEU A 19 -2.17 -5.91 62.22
C LEU A 19 -2.92 -4.77 62.98
N PRO A 20 -3.75 -3.87 62.39
CA PRO A 20 -4.64 -4.11 61.23
C PRO A 20 -4.95 -2.88 60.32
N SER A 21 -5.85 -3.12 59.36
CA SER A 21 -6.94 -2.23 58.86
C SER A 21 -6.84 -1.69 57.44
N ILE A 22 -7.82 -2.12 56.64
CA ILE A 22 -8.19 -1.67 55.29
C ILE A 22 -9.21 -0.53 55.41
N VAL A 23 -9.03 0.58 54.69
CA VAL A 23 -10.12 1.39 54.10
C VAL A 23 -9.64 1.98 52.76
N HIS A 24 -10.51 1.88 51.75
CA HIS A 24 -10.36 2.35 50.37
C HIS A 24 -10.15 3.87 50.24
N SER A 25 -9.33 4.28 49.27
CA SER A 25 -9.50 5.53 48.53
C SER A 25 -9.22 5.25 47.04
N ALA A 26 -10.24 5.44 46.21
CA ALA A 26 -10.15 5.40 44.76
C ALA A 26 -9.24 6.54 44.29
N ALA A 27 -8.13 6.21 43.63
CA ALA A 27 -7.32 7.16 42.89
C ALA A 27 -7.64 6.99 41.41
N VAL A 28 -8.42 7.93 40.88
CA VAL A 28 -8.58 8.18 39.44
C VAL A 28 -7.18 8.38 38.86
N HIS A 29 -6.69 7.40 38.10
CA HIS A 29 -5.51 7.59 37.26
C HIS A 29 -5.96 8.41 36.05
N ASN A 30 -5.77 9.74 36.16
CA ASN A 30 -5.67 10.59 34.99
C ASN A 30 -4.49 10.10 34.16
N VAL A 31 -4.77 9.40 33.07
CA VAL A 31 -3.81 9.17 32.00
C VAL A 31 -3.56 10.54 31.38
N HIS A 32 -2.50 11.21 31.82
CA HIS A 32 -1.95 12.31 31.08
C HIS A 32 -1.51 11.76 29.72
N HIS A 33 -2.28 12.08 28.68
CA HIS A 33 -1.77 12.09 27.31
C HIS A 33 -0.48 12.89 27.33
N ARG A 34 0.64 12.19 27.22
CA ARG A 34 1.91 12.82 26.93
C ARG A 34 1.77 13.31 25.49
N MET A 35 1.28 14.55 25.33
CA MET A 35 1.44 15.27 24.08
C MET A 35 2.90 15.12 23.70
N LEU A 36 3.12 14.47 22.56
CA LEU A 36 4.43 14.39 21.96
C LEU A 36 4.99 15.82 21.89
N PRO A 37 6.27 16.05 22.23
CA PRO A 37 6.85 17.33 21.91
C PRO A 37 6.67 17.52 20.41
N SER A 38 6.01 18.61 20.02
CA SER A 38 5.98 19.10 18.66
C SER A 38 7.41 19.04 18.15
N ARG A 39 7.74 17.99 17.39
CA ARG A 39 8.92 18.02 16.54
C ARG A 39 8.57 19.11 15.56
N SER A 40 9.30 20.21 15.65
CA SER A 40 9.28 21.22 14.62
C SER A 40 9.59 20.49 13.31
N HIS A 41 8.53 20.20 12.54
CA HIS A 41 8.65 20.09 11.11
C HIS A 41 9.24 21.44 10.72
N HIS A 42 10.57 21.48 10.58
CA HIS A 42 11.20 22.57 9.89
C HIS A 42 10.40 22.70 8.59
N ARG A 43 9.73 23.84 8.41
CA ARG A 43 9.18 24.25 7.12
C ARG A 43 10.37 24.24 6.16
N ARG A 44 10.61 23.08 5.57
CA ARG A 44 11.52 22.91 4.46
C ARG A 44 10.84 23.60 3.29
N ALA A 45 11.62 24.34 2.51
CA ALA A 45 11.17 25.19 1.42
C ALA A 45 10.09 24.51 0.56
N PRO A 46 9.11 25.27 0.01
CA PRO A 46 8.05 24.67 -0.79
C PRO A 46 8.69 23.83 -1.89
N SER A 47 8.38 22.53 -1.94
CA SER A 47 8.58 21.74 -3.15
C SER A 47 7.98 22.53 -4.32
N PRO A 48 8.51 22.42 -5.55
CA PRO A 48 7.77 22.89 -6.73
C PRO A 48 6.36 22.32 -6.59
N SER A 49 5.36 23.19 -6.48
CA SER A 49 4.05 22.79 -6.01
C SER A 49 3.40 21.92 -7.06
N TYR A 50 3.45 20.60 -6.86
CA TYR A 50 2.67 19.67 -7.67
C TYR A 50 1.26 20.22 -7.79
N THR A 51 0.87 20.48 -9.04
CA THR A 51 -0.46 20.97 -9.38
C THR A 51 -1.16 19.81 -10.06
N PRO A 52 -2.20 19.24 -9.44
CA PRO A 52 -2.97 18.19 -10.07
C PRO A 52 -3.45 18.60 -11.47
N PRO A 53 -3.31 17.72 -12.48
CA PRO A 53 -3.89 17.99 -13.78
C PRO A 53 -5.42 18.02 -13.68
N ASN A 54 -6.08 18.82 -14.52
CA ASN A 54 -7.53 18.76 -14.65
C ASN A 54 -7.89 17.62 -15.60
N ILE A 55 -8.50 16.56 -15.07
CA ILE A 55 -8.86 15.35 -15.81
C ILE A 55 -10.35 15.10 -15.64
N THR A 56 -11.04 14.78 -16.74
CA THR A 56 -12.43 14.32 -16.72
C THR A 56 -12.46 12.87 -17.16
N PHE A 57 -13.14 12.03 -16.39
CA PHE A 57 -13.23 10.61 -16.71
C PHE A 57 -14.52 10.27 -17.46
N SER A 58 -14.41 9.37 -18.44
CA SER A 58 -15.60 8.82 -19.11
C SER A 58 -16.35 7.87 -18.18
N PRO A 59 -17.68 7.73 -18.31
CA PRO A 59 -18.43 6.72 -17.56
C PRO A 59 -17.83 5.32 -17.75
N VAL A 60 -17.76 4.56 -16.67
CA VAL A 60 -17.31 3.16 -16.69
C VAL A 60 -18.46 2.21 -17.00
N ASN A 61 -18.13 1.06 -17.59
CA ASN A 61 -19.07 -0.03 -17.79
C ASN A 61 -18.97 -1.02 -16.64
N GLY A 62 -20.01 -1.09 -15.80
CA GLY A 62 -20.13 -2.13 -14.79
C GLY A 62 -20.42 -3.51 -15.39
N SER A 63 -20.27 -4.55 -14.58
CA SER A 63 -20.69 -5.90 -14.95
C SER A 63 -22.21 -6.04 -14.88
N SER A 64 -22.82 -6.55 -15.95
CA SER A 64 -24.26 -6.87 -15.96
C SER A 64 -24.62 -8.06 -15.06
N SER A 65 -23.64 -8.81 -14.55
CA SER A 65 -23.90 -9.93 -13.62
C SER A 65 -24.18 -9.46 -12.19
N ILE A 66 -23.75 -8.24 -11.83
CA ILE A 66 -23.88 -7.70 -10.48
C ILE A 66 -25.10 -6.79 -10.46
N GLN A 67 -26.07 -7.11 -9.61
CA GLN A 67 -27.36 -6.40 -9.51
C GLN A 67 -27.47 -5.54 -8.24
N ASP A 68 -26.43 -5.53 -7.41
CA ASP A 68 -26.44 -4.84 -6.14
C ASP A 68 -26.49 -3.32 -6.33
N SER A 69 -27.41 -2.68 -5.60
CA SER A 69 -27.60 -1.23 -5.68
C SER A 69 -26.36 -0.44 -5.27
N SER A 70 -25.59 -0.92 -4.29
CA SER A 70 -24.32 -0.36 -3.85
C SER A 70 -23.28 -0.37 -4.98
N TYR A 71 -23.19 -1.48 -5.72
CA TYR A 71 -22.29 -1.61 -6.86
C TYR A 71 -22.68 -0.66 -7.99
N HIS A 72 -23.97 -0.58 -8.34
CA HIS A 72 -24.44 0.36 -9.35
C HIS A 72 -24.22 1.82 -8.94
N ARG A 73 -24.40 2.14 -7.65
CA ARG A 73 -24.11 3.46 -7.10
C ARG A 73 -22.63 3.83 -7.27
N LEU A 74 -21.72 2.94 -6.86
CA LEU A 74 -20.29 3.17 -7.05
C LEU A 74 -19.94 3.30 -8.54
N THR A 75 -20.50 2.44 -9.39
CA THR A 75 -20.28 2.49 -10.85
C THR A 75 -20.66 3.85 -11.44
N GLY A 76 -21.80 4.40 -11.02
CA GLY A 76 -22.27 5.72 -11.49
C GLY A 76 -21.44 6.90 -10.97
N LEU A 77 -20.91 6.79 -9.74
CA LEU A 77 -20.09 7.84 -9.11
C LEU A 77 -18.60 7.73 -9.40
N LEU A 78 -18.13 6.62 -10.00
CA LEU A 78 -16.70 6.34 -10.14
C LEU A 78 -15.90 7.43 -10.89
N PRO A 79 -16.41 8.05 -11.98
CA PRO A 79 -15.73 9.18 -12.60
C PRO A 79 -15.48 10.32 -11.60
N THR A 80 -16.50 10.75 -10.85
CA THR A 80 -16.40 11.82 -9.85
C THR A 80 -15.50 11.43 -8.68
N VAL A 81 -15.52 10.16 -8.23
CA VAL A 81 -14.59 9.65 -7.22
C VAL A 81 -13.13 9.81 -7.68
N LEU A 82 -12.84 9.48 -8.94
CA LEU A 82 -11.50 9.62 -9.49
C LEU A 82 -11.10 11.08 -9.75
N GLU A 83 -12.04 11.94 -10.14
CA GLU A 83 -11.82 13.40 -10.24
C GLU A 83 -11.44 13.98 -8.88
N ASN A 84 -12.19 13.64 -7.83
CA ASN A 84 -11.88 13.99 -6.45
C ASN A 84 -10.51 13.46 -6.01
N ALA A 85 -10.14 12.25 -6.42
CA ALA A 85 -8.83 11.67 -6.12
C ALA A 85 -7.70 12.46 -6.80
N VAL A 86 -7.85 12.80 -8.09
CA VAL A 86 -6.88 13.65 -8.82
C VAL A 86 -6.70 14.99 -8.11
N GLU A 87 -7.78 15.67 -7.76
CA GLU A 87 -7.72 16.99 -7.11
C GLU A 87 -7.08 16.99 -5.72
N SER A 88 -7.01 15.83 -5.06
CA SER A 88 -6.61 15.74 -3.65
C SER A 88 -5.34 14.96 -3.36
N SER A 89 -4.80 14.17 -4.30
CA SER A 89 -3.53 13.46 -4.11
C SER A 89 -2.33 14.40 -4.27
N PHE A 90 -1.54 14.60 -3.22
CA PHE A 90 -0.36 15.47 -3.24
C PHE A 90 0.93 14.76 -2.82
N HIS A 91 0.82 13.71 -2.04
CA HIS A 91 1.97 12.94 -1.57
C HIS A 91 2.29 11.78 -2.50
N SER A 92 3.54 11.31 -2.47
CA SER A 92 4.04 10.32 -3.43
C SER A 92 3.23 9.02 -3.44
N TRP A 93 2.82 8.53 -2.27
CA TRP A 93 2.01 7.31 -2.17
C TRP A 93 0.58 7.53 -2.70
N GLU A 94 -0.05 8.67 -2.38
CA GLU A 94 -1.38 9.04 -2.86
C GLU A 94 -1.42 9.13 -4.39
N ILE A 95 -0.37 9.74 -4.98
CA ILE A 95 -0.23 9.89 -6.43
C ILE A 95 0.01 8.53 -7.09
N GLY A 96 0.91 7.70 -6.56
CA GLY A 96 1.17 6.38 -7.11
C GLY A 96 -0.05 5.46 -7.07
N THR A 97 -0.78 5.45 -5.96
CA THR A 97 -2.03 4.69 -5.82
C THR A 97 -3.12 5.21 -6.76
N LEU A 98 -3.26 6.53 -6.91
CA LEU A 98 -4.18 7.12 -7.90
C LEU A 98 -3.85 6.66 -9.33
N VAL A 99 -2.57 6.74 -9.71
CA VAL A 99 -2.10 6.31 -11.04
C VAL A 99 -2.41 4.84 -11.28
N GLU A 100 -2.14 3.96 -10.31
CA GLU A 100 -2.48 2.55 -10.40
C GLU A 100 -4.00 2.32 -10.48
N ALA A 101 -4.80 3.05 -9.70
CA ALA A 101 -6.25 2.94 -9.72
C ALA A 101 -6.85 3.33 -11.08
N ILE A 102 -6.36 4.41 -11.69
CA ILE A 102 -6.78 4.83 -13.04
C ILE A 102 -6.40 3.75 -14.07
N LEU A 103 -5.16 3.24 -14.01
CA LEU A 103 -4.66 2.24 -14.95
C LEU A 103 -5.43 0.93 -14.82
N GLU A 104 -5.68 0.43 -13.62
CA GLU A 104 -6.47 -0.78 -13.44
C GLU A 104 -7.91 -0.61 -13.94
N THR A 105 -8.51 0.56 -13.73
CA THR A 105 -9.92 0.84 -14.08
C THR A 105 -10.14 1.00 -15.59
N TYR A 106 -9.32 1.82 -16.26
CA TYR A 106 -9.52 2.19 -17.67
C TYR A 106 -8.58 1.49 -18.64
N TYR A 107 -7.43 1.00 -18.15
CA TYR A 107 -6.35 0.44 -18.96
C TYR A 107 -5.84 -0.90 -18.37
N PRO A 108 -6.73 -1.84 -18.02
CA PRO A 108 -6.37 -3.05 -17.26
C PRO A 108 -5.28 -3.88 -17.95
N SER A 109 -5.20 -3.82 -19.29
CA SER A 109 -4.17 -4.47 -20.10
C SER A 109 -2.74 -3.96 -19.87
N THR A 110 -2.56 -2.85 -19.16
CA THR A 110 -1.24 -2.34 -18.76
C THR A 110 -0.82 -2.78 -17.35
N ARG A 111 -1.68 -3.50 -16.61
CA ARG A 111 -1.49 -3.80 -15.18
C ARG A 111 -1.57 -5.29 -14.91
N ALA A 112 -0.92 -5.75 -13.85
CA ALA A 112 -0.73 -7.16 -13.53
C ALA A 112 -2.00 -8.03 -13.59
N PHE A 113 -3.18 -7.51 -13.20
CA PHE A 113 -4.42 -8.29 -13.21
C PHE A 113 -5.06 -8.49 -14.59
N GLY A 114 -4.67 -7.72 -15.60
CA GLY A 114 -5.19 -7.81 -16.96
C GLY A 114 -4.12 -7.75 -18.05
N TYR A 115 -2.84 -7.81 -17.65
CA TYR A 115 -1.68 -7.46 -18.47
C TYR A 115 -1.67 -8.20 -19.80
N ASP A 116 -1.51 -7.44 -20.88
CA ASP A 116 -1.27 -7.94 -22.22
C ASP A 116 0.05 -7.34 -22.73
N PRO A 117 1.10 -8.16 -22.96
CA PRO A 117 2.39 -7.66 -23.43
C PRO A 117 2.32 -6.97 -24.80
N ASN A 118 1.22 -7.13 -25.55
CA ASN A 118 1.02 -6.50 -26.85
C ASN A 118 0.24 -5.17 -26.76
N TYR A 119 -0.18 -4.73 -25.57
CA TYR A 119 -1.05 -3.56 -25.39
C TYR A 119 -0.36 -2.22 -25.70
N LEU A 120 0.95 -2.17 -25.91
CA LEU A 120 1.67 -0.94 -26.27
C LEU A 120 1.17 -0.29 -27.58
N ASN A 121 0.47 -1.05 -28.43
CA ASN A 121 -0.19 -0.53 -29.63
C ASN A 121 -1.66 -0.11 -29.41
N GLY A 122 -2.12 -0.12 -28.16
CA GLY A 122 -3.48 0.19 -27.73
C GLY A 122 -3.72 1.69 -27.51
N LYS A 123 -4.79 2.00 -26.76
CA LYS A 123 -5.10 3.38 -26.37
C LYS A 123 -4.06 3.86 -25.36
N VAL A 124 -3.43 5.01 -25.63
CA VAL A 124 -2.51 5.67 -24.70
C VAL A 124 -3.25 6.01 -23.39
N PRO A 125 -2.77 5.57 -22.21
CA PRO A 125 -3.36 5.85 -20.90
C PRO A 125 -3.26 7.32 -20.45
N THR A 126 -3.82 8.22 -21.24
CA THR A 126 -3.56 9.67 -21.15
C THR A 126 -3.88 10.24 -19.76
N GLU A 127 -5.00 9.83 -19.16
CA GLU A 127 -5.44 10.29 -17.85
C GLU A 127 -4.41 9.92 -16.75
N ALA A 128 -3.95 8.67 -16.72
CA ALA A 128 -2.94 8.25 -15.76
C ALA A 128 -1.56 8.89 -16.03
N LEU A 129 -1.16 8.95 -17.30
CA LEU A 129 0.15 9.46 -17.69
C LEU A 129 0.27 10.98 -17.52
N GLN A 130 -0.82 11.73 -17.60
CA GLN A 130 -0.85 13.15 -17.24
C GLN A 130 -0.54 13.38 -15.76
N VAL A 131 -1.07 12.54 -14.87
CA VAL A 131 -0.75 12.58 -13.42
C VAL A 131 0.73 12.29 -13.20
N VAL A 132 1.27 11.25 -13.87
CA VAL A 132 2.70 10.88 -13.80
C VAL A 132 3.59 12.05 -14.25
N VAL A 133 3.31 12.64 -15.41
CA VAL A 133 4.08 13.77 -15.97
C VAL A 133 4.02 14.98 -15.03
N ALA A 134 2.85 15.32 -14.49
CA ALA A 134 2.70 16.44 -13.56
C ALA A 134 3.49 16.23 -12.25
N ALA A 135 3.47 14.99 -11.71
CA ALA A 135 4.20 14.64 -10.49
C ALA A 135 5.72 14.75 -10.68
N LEU A 136 6.23 14.19 -11.78
CA LEU A 136 7.64 14.26 -12.15
C LEU A 136 8.09 15.68 -12.50
N GLY A 137 7.28 16.46 -13.23
CA GLY A 137 7.61 17.86 -13.56
C GLY A 137 7.74 18.77 -12.34
N SER A 138 7.22 18.34 -11.19
CA SER A 138 7.25 19.09 -9.92
C SER A 138 8.38 18.63 -8.99
N TYR A 139 9.23 17.70 -9.44
CA TYR A 139 10.34 17.17 -8.66
C TYR A 139 11.60 17.06 -9.51
N PRO A 140 12.78 17.43 -9.01
CA PRO A 140 14.03 17.24 -9.75
C PRO A 140 14.44 15.76 -9.70
N TRP A 141 13.81 14.91 -10.52
CA TRP A 141 14.16 13.49 -10.62
C TRP A 141 15.53 13.30 -11.29
N SER A 142 16.21 12.23 -10.85
CA SER A 142 17.63 11.86 -10.99
C SER A 142 18.57 12.72 -11.84
N GLY A 143 19.60 13.30 -11.22
CA GLY A 143 20.72 13.92 -11.94
C GLY A 143 20.43 15.28 -12.57
N SER A 144 19.29 15.90 -12.26
CA SER A 144 18.82 17.21 -12.71
C SER A 144 19.91 18.17 -13.21
N PRO A 145 20.06 18.34 -14.53
CA PRO A 145 20.63 19.54 -15.12
C PRO A 145 19.48 20.47 -15.54
N GLU A 146 18.39 20.51 -14.77
CA GLU A 146 17.18 21.34 -14.98
C GLU A 146 16.53 21.35 -16.40
N SER A 147 17.05 20.65 -17.42
CA SER A 147 16.58 20.87 -18.79
C SER A 147 17.13 19.95 -19.90
N THR A 148 18.04 19.01 -19.62
CA THR A 148 18.69 18.25 -20.70
C THR A 148 18.20 16.82 -20.76
N ALA A 149 17.36 16.54 -21.75
CA ALA A 149 17.11 15.19 -22.22
C ALA A 149 18.45 14.47 -22.46
N LEU A 150 18.46 13.16 -22.20
CA LEU A 150 19.61 12.33 -22.49
C LEU A 150 20.01 12.49 -23.98
N ASN A 151 21.28 12.79 -24.23
CA ASN A 151 21.85 12.82 -25.58
C ASN A 151 22.28 11.43 -26.08
N THR A 152 22.05 10.40 -25.27
CA THR A 152 22.31 8.99 -25.53
C THR A 152 21.01 8.21 -25.33
N SER A 153 20.64 7.42 -26.33
CA SER A 153 19.46 6.55 -26.29
C SER A 153 19.89 5.11 -26.09
N SER A 154 19.09 4.33 -25.35
CA SER A 154 19.27 2.89 -25.28
C SER A 154 18.58 2.19 -26.45
N ALA A 155 19.11 1.02 -26.85
CA ALA A 155 18.37 0.13 -27.74
C ALA A 155 17.23 -0.59 -27.01
N ASP A 156 17.34 -0.74 -25.69
CA ASP A 156 16.36 -1.38 -24.81
C ASP A 156 16.23 -0.58 -23.50
N LEU A 157 15.00 -0.15 -23.16
CA LEU A 157 14.76 0.62 -21.94
C LEU A 157 15.20 -0.13 -20.67
N SER A 158 15.18 -1.46 -20.68
CA SER A 158 15.61 -2.29 -19.54
C SER A 158 17.09 -2.13 -19.19
N ASP A 159 17.92 -1.67 -20.12
CA ASP A 159 19.34 -1.40 -19.88
C ASP A 159 19.52 -0.35 -18.76
N TYR A 160 18.58 0.60 -18.61
CA TYR A 160 18.61 1.62 -17.57
C TYR A 160 18.37 1.07 -16.15
N LEU A 161 17.89 -0.17 -15.98
CA LEU A 161 17.61 -0.73 -14.66
C LEU A 161 18.85 -1.31 -13.96
N SER A 162 19.98 -1.44 -14.67
CA SER A 162 21.22 -2.01 -14.11
C SER A 162 22.44 -1.11 -14.34
N PRO A 163 23.34 -0.93 -13.35
CA PRO A 163 24.53 -0.10 -13.50
C PRO A 163 25.53 -0.67 -14.50
N SER A 164 25.44 -1.97 -14.80
CA SER A 164 26.36 -2.64 -15.73
C SER A 164 25.98 -2.48 -17.21
N SER A 165 24.72 -2.18 -17.49
CA SER A 165 24.16 -2.04 -18.85
C SER A 165 23.76 -0.61 -19.18
N ALA A 166 23.47 0.22 -18.17
CA ALA A 166 22.94 1.55 -18.40
C ALA A 166 23.89 2.39 -19.28
N PRO A 167 23.38 3.02 -20.36
CA PRO A 167 24.20 3.84 -21.26
C PRO A 167 24.70 5.12 -20.59
N VAL A 168 24.07 5.49 -19.46
CA VAL A 168 24.43 6.62 -18.60
C VAL A 168 24.55 6.12 -17.17
N THR A 169 25.51 6.66 -16.43
CA THR A 169 25.70 6.31 -15.01
C THR A 169 24.43 6.58 -14.20
N LEU A 170 24.00 5.61 -13.42
CA LEU A 170 22.87 5.78 -12.50
C LEU A 170 23.27 6.72 -11.35
N ALA A 171 22.42 7.69 -11.07
CA ALA A 171 22.48 8.65 -9.96
C ALA A 171 21.32 8.36 -8.98
N PRO A 172 21.52 7.48 -7.98
CA PRO A 172 20.46 6.99 -7.09
C PRO A 172 19.71 8.14 -6.39
N GLN A 173 18.42 8.25 -6.67
CA GLN A 173 17.53 9.28 -6.10
C GLN A 173 16.08 8.81 -6.18
N ALA A 174 15.22 9.33 -5.30
CA ALA A 174 13.78 9.10 -5.38
C ALA A 174 13.16 9.70 -6.66
N LEU A 175 12.08 9.09 -7.19
CA LEU A 175 11.30 9.61 -8.34
C LEU A 175 10.60 10.93 -8.02
N VAL A 176 10.08 11.04 -6.81
CA VAL A 176 9.32 12.16 -6.28
C VAL A 176 9.64 12.32 -4.80
N ASN A 177 9.24 13.44 -4.19
CA ASN A 177 9.46 13.65 -2.77
C ASN A 177 8.70 12.60 -1.94
N GLY A 178 9.43 11.75 -1.22
CA GLY A 178 8.87 10.73 -0.33
C GLY A 178 8.78 11.14 1.15
N ASP A 179 9.04 12.40 1.51
CA ASP A 179 9.03 12.86 2.91
C ASP A 179 9.91 12.00 3.86
N GLY A 180 11.03 11.52 3.31
CA GLY A 180 12.00 10.64 3.96
C GLY A 180 11.63 9.15 3.98
N SER A 181 10.56 8.77 3.27
CA SER A 181 10.23 7.40 2.91
C SER A 181 10.99 6.95 1.65
N LEU A 182 11.47 5.72 1.69
CA LEU A 182 12.04 5.01 0.55
C LEU A 182 10.95 4.30 -0.27
N GLY A 183 9.90 3.84 0.41
CA GLY A 183 8.81 3.10 -0.22
C GLY A 183 7.89 4.01 -1.00
N ASP A 184 7.48 5.15 -0.45
CA ASP A 184 6.37 5.93 -1.00
C ASP A 184 6.60 6.39 -2.45
N PRO A 185 7.80 6.82 -2.87
CA PRO A 185 8.07 7.12 -4.29
C PRO A 185 7.98 5.91 -5.23
N CYS A 186 8.15 4.68 -4.72
CA CYS A 186 8.07 3.46 -5.51
C CYS A 186 6.66 3.16 -6.02
N SER A 187 5.64 3.62 -5.29
CA SER A 187 4.24 3.48 -5.69
C SER A 187 3.97 4.03 -7.11
N LEU A 188 4.69 5.06 -7.52
CA LEU A 188 4.59 5.69 -8.84
C LEU A 188 5.43 4.99 -9.91
N GLY A 189 6.42 4.17 -9.52
CA GLY A 189 7.43 3.64 -10.43
C GLY A 189 6.87 2.80 -11.58
N ALA A 190 5.82 2.01 -11.33
CA ALA A 190 5.11 1.28 -12.39
C ALA A 190 4.39 2.21 -13.38
N GLY A 191 3.91 3.37 -12.93
CA GLY A 191 3.33 4.39 -13.80
C GLY A 191 4.40 5.09 -14.64
N VAL A 192 5.55 5.43 -14.05
CA VAL A 192 6.69 6.02 -14.78
C VAL A 192 7.26 5.06 -15.82
N TRP A 193 7.36 3.77 -15.49
CA TRP A 193 7.80 2.77 -16.46
C TRP A 193 6.85 2.68 -17.66
N THR A 194 5.55 2.64 -17.43
CA THR A 194 4.56 2.66 -18.51
C THR A 194 4.60 3.94 -19.32
N LEU A 195 4.87 5.09 -18.71
CA LEU A 195 5.13 6.33 -19.44
C LEU A 195 6.30 6.14 -20.43
N ALA A 196 7.42 5.60 -19.96
CA ALA A 196 8.60 5.35 -20.78
C ALA A 196 8.27 4.41 -21.96
N GLU A 197 7.57 3.31 -21.71
CA GLU A 197 7.18 2.35 -22.75
C GLU A 197 6.29 2.99 -23.82
N PHE A 198 5.26 3.75 -23.42
CA PHE A 198 4.37 4.40 -24.37
C PHE A 198 5.08 5.51 -25.17
N LEU A 199 6.04 6.24 -24.59
CA LEU A 199 6.78 7.28 -25.31
C LEU A 199 7.69 6.75 -26.41
N THR A 200 7.96 5.45 -26.47
CA THR A 200 8.58 4.82 -27.66
C THR A 200 7.68 4.93 -28.90
N GLN A 201 6.37 5.17 -28.69
CA GLN A 201 5.38 5.36 -29.74
C GLN A 201 5.19 6.85 -30.07
N GLN A 202 5.22 7.19 -31.35
CA GLN A 202 5.06 8.56 -31.83
C GLN A 202 3.72 9.18 -31.40
N ALA A 203 2.64 8.38 -31.38
CA ALA A 203 1.30 8.86 -31.00
C ALA A 203 1.23 9.31 -29.53
N ALA A 204 1.88 8.59 -28.61
CA ALA A 204 1.91 8.96 -27.19
C ALA A 204 2.69 10.26 -26.98
N SER A 205 3.84 10.39 -27.65
CA SER A 205 4.70 11.58 -27.62
C SER A 205 3.98 12.86 -28.09
N GLN A 206 2.95 12.75 -28.93
CA GLN A 206 2.14 13.89 -29.37
C GLN A 206 1.00 14.24 -28.41
N SER A 207 0.51 13.26 -27.65
CA SER A 207 -0.64 13.41 -26.75
C SER A 207 -0.25 13.87 -25.33
N LEU A 208 0.99 13.66 -24.93
CA LEU A 208 1.51 13.97 -23.59
C LEU A 208 2.45 15.17 -23.66
N SER A 209 2.28 16.13 -22.75
CA SER A 209 3.15 17.31 -22.67
C SER A 209 4.38 17.00 -21.81
N THR A 210 5.29 16.17 -22.31
CA THR A 210 6.50 15.73 -21.56
C THR A 210 7.66 16.71 -21.62
N GLY A 211 7.57 17.81 -22.38
CA GLY A 211 8.68 18.75 -22.53
C GLY A 211 9.70 18.25 -23.54
N ASN A 212 10.98 18.24 -23.16
CA ASN A 212 12.07 17.70 -23.98
C ASN A 212 12.38 16.23 -23.63
N GLU A 213 11.79 15.72 -22.55
CA GLU A 213 12.02 14.40 -21.98
C GLU A 213 11.30 13.31 -22.79
N GLY A 214 12.01 12.21 -23.03
CA GLY A 214 11.56 11.05 -23.78
C GLY A 214 11.61 9.74 -22.99
N ALA A 215 11.38 8.62 -23.69
CA ALA A 215 11.31 7.28 -23.08
C ALA A 215 12.56 6.92 -22.24
N ASP A 216 13.74 7.20 -22.78
CA ASP A 216 15.03 6.93 -22.13
C ASP A 216 15.20 7.69 -20.81
N ASP A 217 14.75 8.95 -20.74
CA ASP A 217 14.83 9.77 -19.53
C ASP A 217 13.98 9.17 -18.40
N TYR A 218 12.74 8.79 -18.70
CA TYR A 218 11.84 8.19 -17.71
C TYR A 218 12.30 6.78 -17.29
N ALA A 219 12.85 5.98 -18.21
CA ALA A 219 13.46 4.69 -17.87
C ALA A 219 14.68 4.87 -16.95
N TRP A 220 15.52 5.87 -17.22
CA TRP A 220 16.65 6.24 -16.36
C TRP A 220 16.18 6.66 -14.95
N ALA A 221 15.11 7.45 -14.85
CA ALA A 221 14.51 7.85 -13.57
C ALA A 221 14.10 6.63 -12.73
N VAL A 222 13.44 5.66 -13.35
CA VAL A 222 13.04 4.39 -12.70
C VAL A 222 14.27 3.59 -12.27
N GLY A 223 15.31 3.50 -13.11
CA GLY A 223 16.58 2.88 -12.76
C GLY A 223 17.24 3.53 -11.54
N ASN A 224 17.19 4.85 -11.45
CA ASN A 224 17.73 5.60 -10.33
C ASN A 224 16.96 5.37 -9.02
N GLN A 225 15.63 5.28 -9.07
CA GLN A 225 14.81 4.86 -7.92
C GLN A 225 15.11 3.43 -7.48
N LEU A 226 15.24 2.50 -8.43
CA LEU A 226 15.58 1.11 -8.12
C LEU A 226 16.96 1.02 -7.44
N GLN A 227 17.95 1.78 -7.92
CA GLN A 227 19.25 1.84 -7.26
C GLN A 227 19.20 2.56 -5.92
N TYR A 228 18.36 3.59 -5.80
CA TYR A 228 18.14 4.26 -4.54
C TYR A 228 17.66 3.26 -3.49
N LEU A 229 16.64 2.45 -3.78
CA LEU A 229 16.20 1.38 -2.87
C LEU A 229 17.32 0.40 -2.50
N ARG A 230 18.12 -0.04 -3.48
CA ARG A 230 19.17 -1.07 -3.27
C ARG A 230 20.34 -0.59 -2.40
N GLN A 231 20.56 0.71 -2.27
CA GLN A 231 21.71 1.28 -1.52
C GLN A 231 21.38 1.69 -0.09
N GLN A 232 20.11 1.58 0.31
CA GLN A 232 19.59 2.15 1.55
C GLN A 232 19.68 1.16 2.73
N PRO A 233 19.38 1.58 3.98
CA PRO A 233 19.47 0.69 5.12
C PRO A 233 18.64 -0.59 4.91
N THR A 234 19.29 -1.73 5.07
CA THR A 234 18.65 -3.05 5.10
C THR A 234 18.82 -3.70 6.46
N SER A 235 17.89 -4.55 6.85
CA SER A 235 18.08 -5.46 7.98
C SER A 235 19.14 -6.52 7.67
N SER A 236 19.54 -7.29 8.70
CA SER A 236 20.50 -8.39 8.56
C SER A 236 20.03 -9.52 7.63
N ASN A 237 18.71 -9.69 7.45
CA ASN A 237 18.10 -10.64 6.51
C ASN A 237 17.78 -10.02 5.13
N GLY A 238 18.20 -8.78 4.87
CA GLY A 238 18.05 -8.12 3.56
C GLY A 238 16.67 -7.50 3.30
N THR A 239 15.83 -7.31 4.31
CA THR A 239 14.60 -6.52 4.18
C THR A 239 14.98 -5.06 3.92
N MET A 240 14.37 -4.44 2.92
CA MET A 240 14.52 -3.02 2.64
C MET A 240 13.80 -2.19 3.72
N SER A 241 14.34 -1.01 4.05
CA SER A 241 13.73 -0.08 5.02
C SER A 241 12.61 0.74 4.39
N GLN A 242 11.62 1.14 5.19
CA GLN A 242 10.66 2.19 4.85
C GLN A 242 11.32 3.57 4.83
N ARG A 243 12.32 3.82 5.67
CA ARG A 243 12.90 5.15 5.90
C ARG A 243 14.35 5.23 5.42
N GLU A 244 14.71 6.39 4.87
CA GLU A 244 16.08 6.68 4.40
C GLU A 244 17.07 6.88 5.57
N ASN A 245 16.58 7.45 6.69
CA ASN A 245 17.43 7.86 7.83
C ASN A 245 17.46 6.82 8.96
N GLY A 246 17.45 5.54 8.61
CA GLY A 246 17.49 4.42 9.54
C GLY A 246 16.49 3.34 9.20
N PHE A 247 16.77 2.10 9.65
CA PHE A 247 15.92 0.96 9.36
C PHE A 247 14.58 1.05 10.12
N GLN A 248 13.46 1.01 9.39
CA GLN A 248 12.10 0.89 9.92
C GLN A 248 11.23 0.03 9.01
N LEU A 249 10.21 -0.62 9.57
CA LEU A 249 9.21 -1.40 8.82
C LEU A 249 7.81 -0.91 9.17
N TRP A 250 7.04 -0.61 8.13
CA TRP A 250 5.68 -0.10 8.20
C TRP A 250 4.86 -0.91 7.20
N ALA A 251 3.68 -1.38 7.59
CA ALA A 251 2.82 -2.23 6.74
C ALA A 251 2.47 -1.60 5.38
N ASP A 252 2.55 -0.28 5.29
CA ASP A 252 2.43 0.51 4.08
C ASP A 252 3.34 0.01 2.94
N MET A 253 4.57 -0.42 3.27
CA MET A 253 5.56 -0.84 2.26
C MET A 253 5.08 -2.02 1.43
N GLY A 254 4.23 -2.88 1.99
CA GLY A 254 3.66 -4.04 1.30
C GLY A 254 2.98 -3.68 -0.03
N TYR A 255 2.45 -2.46 -0.17
CA TYR A 255 1.89 -1.93 -1.43
C TYR A 255 2.91 -1.19 -2.29
N MET A 256 3.95 -0.61 -1.69
CA MET A 256 4.86 0.31 -2.38
C MET A 256 6.03 -0.41 -3.04
N ILE A 257 6.88 -1.09 -2.25
CA ILE A 257 8.15 -1.64 -2.75
C ILE A 257 7.95 -2.99 -3.48
N PRO A 258 7.30 -4.01 -2.88
CA PRO A 258 7.19 -5.30 -3.53
C PRO A 258 6.46 -5.25 -4.88
N PRO A 259 5.32 -4.54 -5.02
CA PRO A 259 4.65 -4.41 -6.31
C PRO A 259 5.43 -3.60 -7.34
N PHE A 260 6.19 -2.57 -6.94
CA PHE A 260 7.10 -1.86 -7.85
C PHE A 260 8.13 -2.81 -8.48
N LEU A 261 8.79 -3.60 -7.64
CA LEU A 261 9.76 -4.60 -8.10
C LEU A 261 9.13 -5.65 -9.01
N ALA A 262 7.98 -6.21 -8.61
CA ALA A 262 7.28 -7.22 -9.38
C ALA A 262 6.74 -6.67 -10.71
N SER A 263 6.27 -5.41 -10.74
CA SER A 263 5.84 -4.73 -11.97
C SER A 263 6.98 -4.56 -12.96
N LEU A 264 8.16 -4.15 -12.50
CA LEU A 264 9.33 -4.07 -13.37
C LEU A 264 9.76 -5.46 -13.85
N GLY A 265 9.70 -6.46 -12.97
CA GLY A 265 9.95 -7.85 -13.32
C GLY A 265 9.03 -8.37 -14.42
N LEU A 266 7.73 -8.08 -14.33
CA LEU A 266 6.75 -8.42 -15.35
C LEU A 266 7.03 -7.70 -16.68
N ALA A 267 7.24 -6.38 -16.64
CA ALA A 267 7.43 -5.57 -17.85
C ALA A 267 8.74 -5.91 -18.60
N THR A 268 9.78 -6.32 -17.87
CA THR A 268 11.11 -6.60 -18.44
C THR A 268 11.44 -8.09 -18.53
N SER A 269 10.48 -8.98 -18.24
CA SER A 269 10.71 -10.43 -18.17
C SER A 269 11.88 -10.82 -17.25
N SER A 270 12.02 -10.13 -16.12
CA SER A 270 13.11 -10.33 -15.16
C SER A 270 12.67 -11.19 -13.97
N ASP A 271 13.07 -12.47 -14.00
CA ASP A 271 12.87 -13.41 -12.89
C ASP A 271 13.49 -12.91 -11.58
N ASP A 272 14.64 -12.22 -11.65
CA ASP A 272 15.32 -11.68 -10.48
C ASP A 272 14.49 -10.59 -9.79
N LEU A 273 13.84 -9.71 -10.55
CA LEU A 273 12.97 -8.67 -10.01
C LEU A 273 11.65 -9.24 -9.47
N LEU A 274 11.07 -10.24 -10.16
CA LEU A 274 9.91 -10.98 -9.66
C LEU A 274 10.23 -11.70 -8.33
N ALA A 275 11.37 -12.38 -8.27
CA ALA A 275 11.85 -13.04 -7.06
C ALA A 275 12.12 -12.05 -5.93
N LEU A 276 12.76 -10.92 -6.24
CA LEU A 276 13.03 -9.88 -5.25
C LEU A 276 11.73 -9.27 -4.70
N GLY A 277 10.74 -9.02 -5.56
CA GLY A 277 9.43 -8.52 -5.16
C GLY A 277 8.75 -9.43 -4.12
N ILE A 278 8.53 -10.71 -4.46
CA ILE A 278 7.86 -11.63 -3.52
C ILE A 278 8.68 -11.91 -2.26
N ASN A 279 10.01 -11.93 -2.35
CA ASN A 279 10.86 -12.10 -1.19
C ASN A 279 10.77 -10.89 -0.23
N GLN A 280 10.78 -9.65 -0.75
CA GLN A 280 10.61 -8.46 0.09
C GLN A 280 9.25 -8.46 0.80
N TRP A 281 8.17 -8.81 0.09
CA TRP A 281 6.85 -8.93 0.71
C TRP A 281 6.85 -9.98 1.84
N LEU A 282 7.42 -11.18 1.60
CA LEU A 282 7.48 -12.24 2.62
C LEU A 282 8.32 -11.83 3.85
N LEU A 283 9.43 -11.14 3.64
CA LEU A 283 10.30 -10.68 4.72
C LEU A 283 9.62 -9.63 5.60
N GLU A 284 8.95 -8.66 4.99
CA GLU A 284 8.18 -7.63 5.69
C GLU A 284 6.96 -8.25 6.41
N SER A 285 6.22 -9.08 5.70
CA SER A 285 5.09 -9.84 6.20
C SER A 285 5.45 -10.66 7.44
N SER A 286 6.56 -11.39 7.40
CA SER A 286 7.06 -12.17 8.55
C SER A 286 7.44 -11.28 9.74
N ALA A 287 7.88 -10.04 9.50
CA ALA A 287 8.30 -9.13 10.56
C ALA A 287 7.11 -8.40 11.22
N LEU A 288 6.01 -8.20 10.49
CA LEU A 288 4.84 -7.43 10.96
C LEU A 288 3.65 -8.31 11.39
N LEU A 289 3.57 -9.56 10.97
CA LEU A 289 2.45 -10.44 11.30
C LEU A 289 2.35 -10.68 12.82
N ASP A 290 1.16 -10.46 13.39
CA ASP A 290 0.77 -11.03 14.67
C ASP A 290 0.18 -12.42 14.43
N THR A 291 0.99 -13.45 14.67
CA THR A 291 0.62 -14.86 14.44
C THR A 291 -0.44 -15.38 15.40
N THR A 292 -0.81 -14.62 16.43
CA THR A 292 -1.92 -15.00 17.32
C THR A 292 -3.28 -14.54 16.80
N LYS A 293 -3.27 -13.55 15.89
CA LYS A 293 -4.48 -12.93 15.33
C LYS A 293 -4.57 -13.08 13.82
N ASP A 294 -3.50 -13.52 13.15
CA ASP A 294 -3.37 -13.55 11.70
C ASP A 294 -3.67 -12.18 11.06
N ILE A 295 -3.15 -11.11 11.66
CA ILE A 295 -3.32 -9.73 11.19
C ILE A 295 -1.97 -9.00 11.35
N PHE A 296 -1.64 -8.11 10.41
CA PHE A 296 -0.40 -7.34 10.46
C PHE A 296 -0.49 -6.21 11.50
N ARG A 297 0.59 -6.02 12.24
CA ARG A 297 0.83 -4.77 12.98
C ARG A 297 1.17 -3.67 12.00
N HIS A 298 0.82 -2.42 12.33
CA HIS A 298 1.20 -1.26 11.53
C HIS A 298 2.72 -1.06 11.53
N ILE A 299 3.31 -0.85 12.72
CA ILE A 299 4.75 -0.62 12.92
C ILE A 299 5.20 -1.37 14.18
N ASN A 300 6.32 -2.07 14.15
CA ASN A 300 6.76 -2.85 15.31
C ASN A 300 7.07 -2.00 16.56
N ASP A 301 7.59 -0.79 16.38
CA ASP A 301 8.19 -0.03 17.48
C ASP A 301 7.18 0.82 18.25
N PHE A 302 6.55 1.78 17.58
CA PHE A 302 5.74 2.82 18.24
C PHE A 302 4.25 2.76 17.90
N ASP A 303 3.86 1.91 16.94
CA ASP A 303 2.46 1.66 16.61
C ASP A 303 2.19 0.18 16.27
N ALA A 304 2.37 -0.69 17.25
CA ALA A 304 2.19 -2.14 17.09
C ALA A 304 0.71 -2.58 16.98
N ARG A 305 -0.22 -1.64 16.84
CA ARG A 305 -1.66 -1.92 16.74
C ARG A 305 -2.01 -2.43 15.34
N LEU A 306 -3.15 -3.10 15.25
CA LEU A 306 -3.63 -3.74 14.03
C LEU A 306 -4.45 -2.75 13.20
N TRP A 307 -3.75 -1.86 12.50
CA TRP A 307 -4.36 -0.78 11.72
C TRP A 307 -5.00 -1.30 10.42
N ALA A 308 -6.24 -0.90 10.15
CA ALA A 308 -7.01 -1.34 8.98
C ALA A 308 -6.31 -0.97 7.66
N THR A 309 -6.01 0.30 7.45
CA THR A 309 -5.37 0.78 6.21
C THR A 309 -3.98 0.17 5.99
N GLY A 310 -3.17 0.00 7.04
CA GLY A 310 -1.89 -0.71 6.95
C GLY A 310 -2.03 -2.17 6.51
N ASN A 311 -3.06 -2.89 7.00
CA ASN A 311 -3.37 -4.23 6.52
C ASN A 311 -3.85 -4.22 5.06
N ALA A 312 -4.63 -3.21 4.69
CA ALA A 312 -5.11 -3.05 3.32
C ALA A 312 -3.95 -2.92 2.31
N TRP A 313 -2.93 -2.12 2.65
CA TRP A 313 -1.70 -1.97 1.86
C TRP A 313 -0.98 -3.30 1.66
N MET A 314 -0.70 -4.02 2.76
CA MET A 314 -0.06 -5.34 2.72
C MET A 314 -0.81 -6.33 1.81
N LEU A 315 -2.14 -6.41 1.95
CA LEU A 315 -2.96 -7.39 1.27
C LEU A 315 -3.09 -7.12 -0.22
N TYR A 316 -3.36 -5.86 -0.61
CA TYR A 316 -3.51 -5.52 -2.02
C TYR A 316 -2.16 -5.59 -2.75
N GLY A 317 -1.09 -5.16 -2.10
CA GLY A 317 0.27 -5.28 -2.61
C GLY A 317 0.66 -6.75 -2.86
N ALA A 318 0.34 -7.66 -1.94
CA ALA A 318 0.53 -9.09 -2.14
C ALA A 318 -0.18 -9.60 -3.40
N CYS A 319 -1.43 -9.17 -3.62
CA CYS A 319 -2.21 -9.56 -4.78
C CYS A 319 -1.58 -9.05 -6.10
N ARG A 320 -1.04 -7.83 -6.12
CA ARG A 320 -0.32 -7.27 -7.28
C ARG A 320 0.95 -8.06 -7.59
N VAL A 321 1.72 -8.45 -6.57
CA VAL A 321 2.92 -9.30 -6.73
C VAL A 321 2.55 -10.68 -7.26
N LEU A 322 1.54 -11.33 -6.68
CA LEU A 322 1.06 -12.64 -7.11
C LEU A 322 0.56 -12.62 -8.56
N ALA A 323 -0.21 -11.59 -8.94
CA ALA A 323 -0.68 -11.42 -10.30
C ALA A 323 0.49 -11.24 -11.28
N SER A 324 1.49 -10.43 -10.90
CA SER A 324 2.67 -10.19 -11.76
C SER A 324 3.44 -11.49 -12.04
N ILE A 325 3.69 -12.30 -11.00
CA ILE A 325 4.34 -13.61 -11.15
C ILE A 325 3.47 -14.57 -11.97
N GLY A 326 2.16 -14.59 -11.70
CA GLY A 326 1.22 -15.45 -12.43
C GLY A 326 1.20 -15.18 -13.93
N VAL A 327 1.21 -13.90 -14.33
CA VAL A 327 1.23 -13.52 -15.76
C VAL A 327 2.58 -13.77 -16.41
N ALA A 328 3.68 -13.47 -15.72
CA ALA A 328 5.04 -13.74 -16.24
C ALA A 328 5.31 -15.24 -16.46
N GLY A 329 4.52 -16.10 -15.81
CA GLY A 329 4.68 -17.55 -15.82
C GLY A 329 5.45 -18.00 -14.59
N GLU A 330 4.73 -18.53 -13.59
CA GLU A 330 5.34 -19.01 -12.35
C GLU A 330 6.41 -20.08 -12.63
N THR A 331 7.65 -19.75 -12.30
CA THR A 331 8.78 -20.66 -12.38
C THR A 331 8.84 -21.55 -11.14
N SER A 332 9.39 -22.77 -11.28
CA SER A 332 9.44 -23.74 -10.17
C SER A 332 10.18 -23.23 -8.93
N ASN A 333 11.08 -22.26 -9.08
CA ASN A 333 11.83 -21.61 -8.00
C ASN A 333 11.03 -20.55 -7.23
N LEU A 334 9.87 -20.12 -7.72
CA LEU A 334 8.97 -19.18 -7.01
C LEU A 334 7.75 -19.87 -6.38
N ALA A 335 7.47 -21.12 -6.75
CA ALA A 335 6.28 -21.85 -6.30
C ALA A 335 6.13 -21.94 -4.77
N ALA A 336 7.24 -22.07 -4.04
CA ALA A 336 7.21 -22.13 -2.58
C ALA A 336 6.81 -20.77 -1.96
N GLN A 337 7.35 -19.67 -2.48
CA GLN A 337 7.04 -18.31 -2.05
C GLN A 337 5.60 -17.93 -2.40
N VAL A 338 5.15 -18.24 -3.63
CA VAL A 338 3.76 -18.04 -4.06
C VAL A 338 2.81 -18.82 -3.16
N GLY A 339 3.07 -20.11 -2.95
CA GLY A 339 2.25 -20.96 -2.10
C GLY A 339 2.18 -20.47 -0.64
N SER A 340 3.28 -19.96 -0.09
CA SER A 340 3.32 -19.40 1.27
C SER A 340 2.54 -18.09 1.37
N THR A 341 2.71 -17.20 0.40
CA THR A 341 1.95 -15.95 0.30
C THR A 341 0.45 -16.23 0.23
N VAL A 342 0.01 -17.11 -0.67
CA VAL A 342 -1.41 -17.49 -0.82
C VAL A 342 -1.98 -18.08 0.47
N ARG A 343 -1.25 -18.99 1.14
CA ARG A 343 -1.70 -19.57 2.42
C ARG A 343 -1.84 -18.50 3.50
N GLN A 344 -0.89 -17.58 3.56
CA GLN A 344 -0.94 -16.51 4.55
C GLN A 344 -2.13 -15.58 4.31
N LEU A 345 -2.34 -15.11 3.08
CA LEU A 345 -3.52 -14.31 2.74
C LEU A 345 -4.83 -15.05 3.07
N SER A 346 -4.88 -16.37 2.83
CA SER A 346 -6.07 -17.18 3.15
C SER A 346 -6.41 -17.25 4.63
N ALA A 347 -5.45 -17.03 5.53
CA ALA A 347 -5.69 -16.95 6.97
C ALA A 347 -6.10 -15.54 7.41
N ILE A 348 -5.50 -14.51 6.80
CA ILE A 348 -5.72 -13.11 7.19
C ILE A 348 -7.12 -12.61 6.83
N PHE A 349 -7.64 -12.92 5.63
CA PHE A 349 -8.96 -12.41 5.23
C PHE A 349 -10.09 -12.83 6.18
N PRO A 350 -10.23 -14.11 6.58
CA PRO A 350 -11.20 -14.50 7.62
C PRO A 350 -10.98 -13.78 8.96
N ALA A 351 -9.73 -13.59 9.38
CA ALA A 351 -9.42 -12.93 10.64
C ALA A 351 -9.87 -11.47 10.66
N ILE A 352 -9.59 -10.73 9.58
CA ILE A 352 -10.03 -9.34 9.42
C ILE A 352 -11.55 -9.24 9.30
N PHE A 353 -12.19 -10.04 8.45
CA PHE A 353 -13.65 -9.95 8.28
C PHE A 353 -14.45 -10.43 9.51
N ALA A 354 -13.82 -11.13 10.44
CA ALA A 354 -14.40 -11.42 11.75
C ALA A 354 -14.43 -10.20 12.69
N GLN A 355 -13.72 -9.12 12.36
CA GLN A 355 -13.65 -7.87 13.14
C GLN A 355 -14.63 -6.79 12.66
N LEU A 356 -15.39 -7.00 11.59
CA LEU A 356 -16.31 -5.99 11.07
C LEU A 356 -17.22 -5.44 12.17
N ASP A 357 -17.34 -4.12 12.22
CA ASP A 357 -18.18 -3.41 13.18
C ASP A 357 -19.67 -3.47 12.80
N SER A 358 -20.51 -2.71 13.52
CA SER A 358 -21.95 -2.64 13.26
C SER A 358 -22.31 -1.99 11.93
N ASP A 359 -21.42 -1.15 11.38
CA ASP A 359 -21.58 -0.50 10.07
C ASP A 359 -20.97 -1.34 8.94
N ASN A 360 -20.46 -2.53 9.27
CA ASN A 360 -19.77 -3.46 8.38
C ASN A 360 -18.44 -2.92 7.85
N LEU A 361 -17.79 -2.07 8.62
CA LEU A 361 -16.45 -1.58 8.33
C LEU A 361 -15.44 -2.33 9.20
N VAL A 362 -14.23 -2.49 8.69
CA VAL A 362 -13.09 -2.92 9.50
C VAL A 362 -12.76 -1.77 10.47
N PRO A 363 -12.70 -2.01 11.79
CA PRO A 363 -12.29 -1.00 12.76
C PRO A 363 -10.92 -0.43 12.42
N ASN A 364 -10.75 0.89 12.54
CA ASN A 364 -9.48 1.58 12.27
C ASN A 364 -8.31 0.89 12.96
N TYR A 365 -8.43 0.60 14.27
CA TYR A 365 -7.59 -0.34 14.96
C TYR A 365 -8.41 -1.54 15.46
N MET A 366 -8.12 -2.73 14.93
CA MET A 366 -8.78 -3.98 15.31
C MET A 366 -8.40 -4.42 16.73
N TYR A 367 -9.32 -5.11 17.41
CA TYR A 367 -9.18 -5.56 18.81
C TYR A 367 -8.99 -4.45 19.86
N GLU A 368 -9.25 -3.19 19.52
CA GLU A 368 -9.21 -2.09 20.48
C GLU A 368 -10.57 -1.87 21.16
N SER A 369 -10.55 -1.77 22.49
CA SER A 369 -11.75 -1.50 23.29
C SER A 369 -12.10 -0.02 23.36
N GLU A 370 -11.15 0.87 23.04
CA GLU A 370 -11.36 2.32 23.07
C GLU A 370 -12.16 2.76 21.83
N PRO A 371 -13.41 3.27 21.98
CA PRO A 371 -14.29 3.52 20.85
C PRO A 371 -13.72 4.49 19.81
N SER A 372 -12.89 5.44 20.24
CA SER A 372 -12.24 6.41 19.33
C SER A 372 -11.16 5.78 18.43
N LEU A 373 -10.62 4.61 18.81
CA LEU A 373 -9.62 3.88 18.05
C LEU A 373 -10.25 2.79 17.17
N SER A 374 -11.42 2.27 17.57
CA SER A 374 -12.12 1.17 16.88
C SER A 374 -13.31 1.63 16.02
N ILE A 375 -13.41 2.92 15.70
CA ILE A 375 -14.34 3.43 14.68
C ILE A 375 -14.03 2.76 13.33
N GLY A 376 -15.04 2.30 12.61
CA GLY A 376 -14.90 1.76 11.26
C GLY A 376 -14.15 2.69 10.31
N ASP A 377 -13.14 2.15 9.62
CA ASP A 377 -12.35 2.82 8.60
C ASP A 377 -12.82 2.40 7.21
N ALA A 378 -13.55 3.29 6.52
CA ALA A 378 -14.07 3.02 5.19
C ALA A 378 -12.97 2.94 4.12
N ALA A 379 -11.87 3.69 4.27
CA ALA A 379 -10.76 3.65 3.32
C ALA A 379 -10.03 2.30 3.41
N GLY A 380 -9.58 1.92 4.60
CA GLY A 380 -8.93 0.63 4.83
C GLY A 380 -9.83 -0.53 4.44
N THR A 381 -11.13 -0.46 4.77
CA THR A 381 -12.11 -1.49 4.36
C THR A 381 -12.21 -1.60 2.84
N ALA A 382 -12.26 -0.48 2.10
CA ALA A 382 -12.38 -0.50 0.65
C ALA A 382 -11.23 -1.27 -0.01
N LEU A 383 -9.98 -1.00 0.41
CA LEU A 383 -8.82 -1.67 -0.17
C LEU A 383 -8.67 -3.13 0.32
N ILE A 384 -9.08 -3.47 1.55
CA ILE A 384 -9.16 -4.87 2.02
C ILE A 384 -10.16 -5.67 1.17
N VAL A 385 -11.34 -5.10 0.90
CA VAL A 385 -12.36 -5.73 0.05
C VAL A 385 -11.85 -5.89 -1.38
N ALA A 386 -11.20 -4.86 -1.93
CA ALA A 386 -10.54 -4.93 -3.23
C ALA A 386 -9.50 -6.07 -3.29
N ALA A 387 -8.66 -6.17 -2.26
CA ALA A 387 -7.64 -7.20 -2.16
C ALA A 387 -8.27 -8.59 -2.06
N TYR A 388 -9.36 -8.74 -1.31
CA TYR A 388 -10.08 -10.00 -1.22
C TYR A 388 -10.64 -10.44 -2.58
N TYR A 389 -11.27 -9.54 -3.34
CA TYR A 389 -11.78 -9.90 -4.67
C TYR A 389 -10.66 -10.28 -5.64
N ARG A 390 -9.52 -9.58 -5.62
CA ARG A 390 -8.33 -10.00 -6.39
C ARG A 390 -7.80 -11.36 -5.93
N PHE A 391 -7.72 -11.59 -4.62
CA PHE A 391 -7.30 -12.87 -4.06
C PHE A 391 -8.25 -14.01 -4.44
N ALA A 392 -9.56 -13.77 -4.44
CA ALA A 392 -10.55 -14.77 -4.82
C ALA A 392 -10.42 -15.19 -6.29
N ALA A 393 -10.04 -14.28 -7.19
CA ALA A 393 -9.70 -14.62 -8.57
C ALA A 393 -8.38 -15.40 -8.68
N LEU A 394 -7.35 -15.01 -7.92
CA LEU A 394 -6.02 -15.63 -7.93
C LEU A 394 -6.01 -17.03 -7.28
N ALA A 395 -6.81 -17.24 -6.24
CA ALA A 395 -6.80 -18.44 -5.42
C ALA A 395 -8.23 -18.91 -5.05
N PRO A 396 -9.07 -19.25 -6.03
CA PRO A 396 -10.51 -19.49 -5.84
C PRO A 396 -10.83 -20.60 -4.84
N ARG A 397 -9.92 -21.56 -4.63
CA ARG A 397 -10.07 -22.64 -3.63
C ARG A 397 -10.21 -22.14 -2.19
N TYR A 398 -9.79 -20.90 -1.89
CA TYR A 398 -9.92 -20.28 -0.57
C TYR A 398 -11.08 -19.27 -0.49
N ALA A 399 -11.72 -18.94 -1.62
CA ALA A 399 -12.84 -18.02 -1.68
C ALA A 399 -14.16 -18.73 -1.35
N THR A 400 -14.40 -18.99 -0.06
CA THR A 400 -15.65 -19.62 0.39
C THR A 400 -16.83 -18.67 0.25
N GLN A 401 -18.03 -19.21 0.02
CA GLN A 401 -19.26 -18.41 -0.08
C GLN A 401 -19.49 -17.51 1.14
N THR A 402 -19.20 -18.00 2.35
CA THR A 402 -19.30 -17.21 3.58
C THR A 402 -18.35 -16.02 3.57
N LEU A 403 -17.10 -16.24 3.17
CA LEU A 403 -16.09 -15.19 3.16
C LEU A 403 -16.40 -14.14 2.08
N THR A 404 -16.88 -14.58 0.90
CA THR A 404 -17.37 -13.67 -0.15
C THR A 404 -18.57 -12.85 0.33
N ALA A 405 -19.50 -13.47 1.07
CA ALA A 405 -20.63 -12.74 1.63
C ALA A 405 -20.20 -11.68 2.66
N GLN A 406 -19.16 -11.95 3.47
CA GLN A 406 -18.60 -10.95 4.37
C GLN A 406 -17.94 -9.80 3.61
N ALA A 407 -17.18 -10.09 2.55
CA ALA A 407 -16.60 -9.07 1.69
C ALA A 407 -17.67 -8.20 1.00
N ASN A 408 -18.77 -8.79 0.51
CA ASN A 408 -19.89 -8.06 -0.06
C ASN A 408 -20.60 -7.19 0.99
N LYS A 409 -20.74 -7.68 2.23
CA LYS A 409 -21.28 -6.89 3.35
C LYS A 409 -20.39 -5.68 3.67
N ALA A 410 -19.07 -5.87 3.63
CA ALA A 410 -18.11 -4.81 3.84
C ALA A 410 -18.08 -3.79 2.68
N PHE A 411 -18.22 -4.26 1.44
CA PHE A 411 -18.43 -3.40 0.27
C PHE A 411 -19.65 -2.48 0.48
N ASP A 412 -20.78 -3.05 0.91
CA ASP A 412 -22.00 -2.27 1.17
C ASP A 412 -21.79 -1.26 2.30
N GLY A 413 -21.06 -1.63 3.36
CA GLY A 413 -20.66 -0.73 4.44
C GLY A 413 -19.84 0.46 3.94
N VAL A 414 -18.87 0.24 3.05
CA VAL A 414 -18.08 1.32 2.43
C VAL A 414 -18.97 2.25 1.59
N ILE A 415 -19.86 1.69 0.77
CA ILE A 415 -20.72 2.51 -0.11
C ILE A 415 -21.75 3.32 0.68
N ALA A 416 -22.15 2.86 1.87
CA ALA A 416 -22.98 3.64 2.77
C ALA A 416 -22.28 4.94 3.26
N GLN A 417 -20.94 4.99 3.24
CA GLN A 417 -20.14 6.16 3.64
C GLN A 417 -19.76 7.09 2.48
N LEU A 418 -20.10 6.74 1.24
CA LEU A 418 -19.81 7.54 0.06
C LEU A 418 -20.90 8.60 -0.13
N GLY A 419 -20.55 9.89 -0.13
CA GLY A 419 -21.47 10.99 -0.42
C GLY A 419 -21.89 11.04 -1.89
N ASP A 420 -23.00 11.74 -2.19
CA ASP A 420 -23.47 11.95 -3.57
C ASP A 420 -22.56 12.90 -4.37
N ASP A 421 -21.69 13.64 -3.68
CA ASP A 421 -20.60 14.43 -4.24
C ASP A 421 -19.34 13.60 -4.54
N GLY A 422 -19.41 12.28 -4.35
CA GLY A 422 -18.31 11.36 -4.61
C GLY A 422 -17.22 11.38 -3.55
N TRP A 423 -17.43 11.99 -2.37
CA TRP A 423 -16.47 11.94 -1.26
C TRP A 423 -16.73 10.79 -0.31
N LEU A 424 -15.70 9.95 -0.09
CA LEU A 424 -15.73 8.94 0.97
C LEU A 424 -15.57 9.60 2.34
N THR A 425 -16.44 9.24 3.28
CA THR A 425 -16.37 9.63 4.69
C THR A 425 -15.92 8.45 5.56
N HIS A 426 -15.79 8.64 6.89
CA HIS A 426 -15.28 7.61 7.81
C HIS A 426 -13.86 7.14 7.42
N VAL A 427 -13.01 8.08 7.03
CA VAL A 427 -11.65 7.81 6.56
C VAL A 427 -10.62 8.18 7.64
N VAL A 428 -9.54 7.42 7.68
CA VAL A 428 -8.38 7.68 8.54
C VAL A 428 -7.66 8.97 8.13
N ASP A 429 -6.96 9.60 9.09
CA ASP A 429 -5.95 10.62 8.80
C ASP A 429 -4.69 10.01 8.17
N PRO A 430 -4.51 10.13 6.83
CA PRO A 430 -3.40 9.47 6.14
C PRO A 430 -2.04 10.06 6.54
N MET A 431 -2.03 11.33 6.98
CA MET A 431 -0.82 12.02 7.40
C MET A 431 -0.38 11.64 8.82
N GLY A 432 -1.20 10.91 9.56
CA GLY A 432 -0.92 10.58 10.96
C GLY A 432 -0.79 11.80 11.87
N THR A 433 -1.19 12.99 11.39
CA THR A 433 -1.00 14.26 12.12
C THR A 433 -1.73 14.23 13.46
N ASN A 434 -2.85 13.51 13.51
CA ASN A 434 -3.64 13.28 14.72
C ASN A 434 -3.62 11.80 15.17
N GLY A 435 -2.63 11.01 14.74
CA GLY A 435 -2.39 9.65 15.23
C GLY A 435 -3.05 8.51 14.46
N TRP A 436 -3.20 8.65 13.13
CA TRP A 436 -3.81 7.64 12.21
C TRP A 436 -5.15 7.12 12.74
N VAL A 437 -6.03 8.06 13.08
CA VAL A 437 -7.38 7.78 13.57
C VAL A 437 -8.43 8.28 12.58
N VAL A 438 -9.58 7.61 12.57
CA VAL A 438 -10.78 8.13 11.91
C VAL A 438 -11.37 9.23 12.78
N ASN A 439 -11.54 10.42 12.21
CA ASN A 439 -12.20 11.54 12.89
C ASN A 439 -13.44 11.98 12.12
N LEU A 440 -14.62 11.64 12.64
CA LEU A 440 -15.90 11.92 11.98
C LEU A 440 -16.23 13.42 11.90
N ASN A 441 -15.62 14.26 12.75
CA ASN A 441 -15.97 15.67 12.87
C ASN A 441 -15.03 16.61 12.11
N SER A 442 -13.99 16.08 11.46
CA SER A 442 -12.95 16.91 10.82
C SER A 442 -13.27 17.30 9.37
N GLY A 443 -14.33 16.75 8.77
CA GLY A 443 -14.58 16.89 7.33
C GLY A 443 -13.43 16.31 6.48
N GLN A 444 -12.70 15.37 7.06
CA GLN A 444 -11.48 14.81 6.50
C GLN A 444 -11.75 14.07 5.20
N ARG A 445 -10.88 14.32 4.23
CA ARG A 445 -10.84 13.66 2.93
C ARG A 445 -9.57 12.83 2.87
N SER A 446 -9.67 11.65 2.29
CA SER A 446 -8.54 10.73 2.11
C SER A 446 -8.32 10.52 0.61
N PRO A 447 -7.25 11.10 0.02
CA PRO A 447 -6.95 10.93 -1.40
C PRO A 447 -6.72 9.45 -1.77
N GLU A 448 -6.03 8.72 -0.89
CA GLU A 448 -5.86 7.26 -1.03
C GLU A 448 -7.20 6.52 -0.93
N GLY A 449 -8.09 6.90 0.00
CA GLY A 449 -9.43 6.33 0.14
C GLY A 449 -10.27 6.44 -1.12
N GLN A 450 -10.15 7.56 -1.85
CA GLN A 450 -10.82 7.74 -3.14
C GLN A 450 -10.26 6.79 -4.21
N SER A 451 -8.94 6.60 -4.23
CA SER A 451 -8.30 5.63 -5.12
C SER A 451 -8.67 4.18 -4.76
N PHE A 452 -8.88 3.89 -3.48
CA PHE A 452 -9.31 2.56 -3.00
C PHE A 452 -10.72 2.19 -3.45
N LEU A 453 -11.63 3.15 -3.57
CA LEU A 453 -12.95 2.90 -4.15
C LEU A 453 -12.86 2.41 -5.59
N ALA A 454 -11.95 2.97 -6.39
CA ALA A 454 -11.72 2.52 -7.76
C ALA A 454 -11.12 1.11 -7.81
N HIS A 455 -10.13 0.82 -6.97
CA HIS A 455 -9.61 -0.55 -6.80
C HIS A 455 -10.70 -1.54 -6.39
N MET A 456 -11.55 -1.16 -5.43
CA MET A 456 -12.67 -1.98 -4.96
C MET A 456 -13.68 -2.24 -6.09
N TRP A 457 -14.03 -1.21 -6.86
CA TRP A 457 -14.92 -1.33 -8.01
C TRP A 457 -14.37 -2.28 -9.08
N VAL A 458 -13.13 -2.07 -9.52
CA VAL A 458 -12.55 -2.85 -10.63
C VAL A 458 -12.31 -4.30 -10.22
N ALA A 459 -11.87 -4.54 -8.98
CA ALA A 459 -11.67 -5.90 -8.47
C ALA A 459 -13.01 -6.67 -8.40
N ARG A 460 -14.07 -6.01 -7.91
CA ARG A 460 -15.42 -6.61 -7.86
C ARG A 460 -15.98 -6.87 -9.26
N THR A 461 -15.83 -5.90 -10.16
CA THR A 461 -16.26 -6.00 -11.57
C THR A 461 -15.61 -7.18 -12.26
N ALA A 462 -14.30 -7.38 -12.07
CA ALA A 462 -13.55 -8.48 -12.65
C ALA A 462 -13.97 -9.86 -12.10
N LEU A 463 -14.31 -9.93 -10.80
CA LEU A 463 -14.75 -11.18 -10.17
C LEU A 463 -16.22 -11.52 -10.47
N GLY A 464 -17.07 -10.50 -10.65
CA GLY A 464 -18.48 -10.66 -11.04
C GLY A 464 -19.44 -11.07 -9.92
N VAL A 465 -19.10 -10.78 -8.64
CA VAL A 465 -19.82 -11.22 -7.42
C VAL A 465 -20.38 -10.08 -6.58
#